data_AF-A0A402CQ79-F1
#
_entry.id   AF-A0A402CQ79-F1
#
_cell.length_a   1.000
_cell.length_b   1.000
_cell.length_c   1.000
_cell.angle_alpha   90.00
_cell.angle_beta   90.00
_cell.angle_gamma   90.00
#
_symmetry.space_group_name_H-M   'P 1'
#
loop_
_entity.id
_entity.type
_entity.pdbx_description
1 polymer ?
#
loop_
_entity_poly.entity_id
_entity_poly.type
_entity_poly.pdbx_seq_one_letter_code
_entity_poly.pdbx_strand_id
1 'polypeptide(L)'
;MSEAKITKADVKEFVEAAHGNLEKVKQMLSEKPLLLNMPNGNETALGAACQMKHAALIQFLISQGAPMDISAACVLGMTEKVTEFLDADPSLINTKNKQSHGKTPIVFASEQPEVLALLRSRGEK
;
A
#
# COMPACT_ATOMS: atom_id res chain seq x y z
N MET A 1 -16.96 -10.94 25.69
CA MET A 1 -15.92 -11.27 24.69
C MET A 1 -14.78 -10.30 24.96
N SER A 2 -13.68 -10.75 25.55
CA SER A 2 -12.50 -9.90 25.77
C SER A 2 -11.91 -9.56 24.39
N GLU A 3 -11.76 -8.27 24.07
CA GLU A 3 -10.96 -7.86 22.92
C GLU A 3 -9.57 -8.48 23.08
N ALA A 4 -9.17 -9.33 22.12
CA ALA A 4 -7.84 -9.91 22.13
C ALA A 4 -6.83 -8.75 21.99
N LYS A 5 -6.06 -8.52 23.04
CA LYS A 5 -5.05 -7.44 23.07
C LYS A 5 -4.05 -7.66 21.92
N ILE A 6 -3.91 -6.66 21.04
CA ILE A 6 -2.89 -6.67 19.99
C ILE A 6 -1.50 -6.54 20.61
N THR A 7 -0.59 -7.44 20.23
CA THR A 7 0.81 -7.41 20.64
C THR A 7 1.70 -6.88 19.51
N LYS A 8 2.93 -6.47 19.85
CA LYS A 8 3.93 -6.12 18.82
C LYS A 8 4.25 -7.30 17.90
N ALA A 9 4.18 -8.53 18.42
CA ALA A 9 4.40 -9.72 17.62
C ALA A 9 3.28 -9.90 16.58
N ASP A 10 2.03 -9.64 16.96
CA ASP A 10 0.88 -9.69 16.02
C ASP A 10 1.05 -8.68 14.88
N VAL A 11 1.44 -7.44 15.20
CA VAL A 11 1.67 -6.39 14.18
C VAL A 11 2.80 -6.79 13.24
N LYS A 12 3.92 -7.26 13.79
CA LYS A 12 5.07 -7.72 13.00
C LYS A 12 4.67 -8.85 12.06
N GLU A 13 4.01 -9.88 12.59
CA GLU A 13 3.58 -11.04 11.82
C GLU A 13 2.58 -10.66 10.72
N PHE A 14 1.67 -9.71 11.00
CA PHE A 14 0.69 -9.22 10.03
C PHE A 14 1.36 -8.49 8.85
N VAL A 15 2.31 -7.61 9.14
CA VAL A 15 3.07 -6.88 8.10
C VAL A 15 3.97 -7.83 7.31
N GLU A 16 4.60 -8.81 7.97
CA GLU A 16 5.39 -9.84 7.28
C GLU A 16 4.50 -10.70 6.36
N ALA A 17 3.30 -11.09 6.80
CA ALA A 17 2.35 -11.83 5.95
C ALA A 17 1.92 -11.02 4.71
N ALA A 18 1.81 -9.70 4.83
CA ALA A 18 1.43 -8.82 3.74
C ALA A 18 2.47 -8.73 2.59
N HIS A 19 3.66 -9.33 2.75
CA HIS A 19 4.63 -9.50 1.67
C HIS A 19 4.24 -10.60 0.64
N GLY A 20 3.07 -11.22 0.79
CA GLY A 20 2.52 -12.07 -0.28
C GLY A 20 1.63 -13.22 0.18
N ASN A 21 1.39 -13.36 1.48
CA ASN A 21 0.51 -14.39 2.01
C ASN A 21 -0.89 -13.82 2.29
N LEU A 22 -1.68 -13.66 1.21
CA LEU A 22 -3.04 -13.13 1.27
C LEU A 22 -3.94 -13.91 2.23
N GLU A 23 -3.87 -15.25 2.23
CA GLU A 23 -4.72 -16.07 3.09
C GLU A 23 -4.41 -15.87 4.57
N LYS A 24 -3.12 -15.77 4.94
CA LYS A 24 -2.72 -15.44 6.31
C LYS A 24 -3.17 -14.03 6.72
N VAL A 25 -3.06 -13.05 5.81
CA VAL A 25 -3.55 -11.68 6.06
C VAL A 25 -5.07 -11.69 6.32
N LYS A 26 -5.85 -12.41 5.50
CA LYS A 26 -7.30 -12.57 5.71
C LYS A 26 -7.61 -13.20 7.06
N GLN A 27 -6.92 -14.29 7.40
CA GLN A 27 -7.12 -15.00 8.66
C GLN A 27 -6.84 -14.07 9.85
N MET A 28 -5.66 -13.46 9.89
CA MET A 28 -5.26 -12.59 11.00
C MET A 28 -6.20 -11.40 11.16
N LEU A 29 -6.65 -10.81 10.05
CA LEU A 29 -7.56 -9.67 10.10
C LEU A 29 -8.99 -10.07 10.54
N SER A 30 -9.42 -11.28 10.20
CA SER A 30 -10.70 -11.83 10.70
C SER A 30 -10.70 -12.03 12.21
N GLU A 31 -9.55 -12.39 12.78
CA GLU A 31 -9.37 -12.58 14.22
C GLU A 31 -9.12 -11.25 14.96
N LYS A 32 -8.38 -10.34 14.30
CA LYS A 32 -7.87 -9.09 14.89
C LYS A 32 -7.99 -7.91 13.91
N PRO A 33 -9.21 -7.36 13.70
CA PRO A 33 -9.45 -6.29 12.72
C PRO A 33 -8.61 -5.02 12.94
N LEU A 34 -8.22 -4.74 14.19
CA LEU A 34 -7.41 -3.58 14.56
C LEU A 34 -6.00 -3.59 13.94
N LEU A 35 -5.54 -4.73 13.39
CA LEU A 35 -4.23 -4.84 12.74
C LEU A 35 -4.13 -4.05 11.43
N LEU A 36 -5.24 -3.80 10.74
CA LEU A 36 -5.30 -3.34 9.34
C LEU A 36 -4.28 -2.25 9.00
N ASN A 37 -4.20 -1.23 9.87
CA ASN A 37 -3.40 -0.03 9.66
C ASN A 37 -2.24 0.10 10.65
N MET A 38 -1.96 -0.93 11.46
CA MET A 38 -0.87 -0.88 12.44
C MET A 38 0.49 -1.05 11.74
N PRO A 39 1.42 -0.10 11.90
CA PRO A 39 2.72 -0.20 11.28
C PRO A 39 3.70 -1.04 12.11
N ASN A 40 4.54 -1.80 11.42
CA ASN A 40 5.76 -2.39 11.97
C ASN A 40 6.94 -1.46 11.64
N GLY A 41 7.37 -0.65 12.61
CA GLY A 41 8.29 0.47 12.34
C GLY A 41 7.57 1.55 11.52
N ASN A 42 7.99 1.75 10.26
CA ASN A 42 7.30 2.67 9.34
C ASN A 42 6.38 1.95 8.35
N GLU A 43 6.52 0.63 8.20
CA GLU A 43 5.83 -0.13 7.16
C GLU A 43 4.46 -0.62 7.62
N THR A 44 3.45 -0.42 6.77
CA THR A 44 2.10 -0.96 6.97
C THR A 44 1.91 -2.23 6.12
N ALA A 45 0.85 -2.99 6.38
CA ALA A 45 0.49 -4.12 5.52
C ALA A 45 0.25 -3.67 4.06
N LEU A 46 -0.39 -2.50 3.86
CA LEU A 46 -0.57 -1.94 2.52
C LEU A 46 0.77 -1.61 1.86
N GLY A 47 1.69 -1.02 2.62
CA GLY A 47 3.04 -0.72 2.13
C GLY A 47 3.80 -1.97 1.70
N ALA A 48 3.83 -3.01 2.55
CA ALA A 48 4.40 -4.31 2.21
C ALA A 48 3.77 -4.91 0.93
N ALA A 49 2.44 -4.86 0.81
CA ALA A 49 1.73 -5.34 -0.38
C ALA A 49 2.14 -4.57 -1.65
N CYS A 50 2.27 -3.24 -1.55
CA CYS A 50 2.73 -2.36 -2.63
C CYS A 50 4.17 -2.68 -3.04
N GLN A 51 5.07 -2.95 -2.08
CA GLN A 51 6.44 -3.34 -2.39
C GLN A 51 6.51 -4.60 -3.24
N MET A 52 5.64 -5.55 -2.95
CA MET A 52 5.55 -6.84 -3.63
C MET A 52 4.67 -6.77 -4.88
N LYS A 53 4.11 -5.59 -5.18
CA LYS A 53 3.14 -5.34 -6.25
C LYS A 53 1.99 -6.35 -6.25
N HIS A 54 1.60 -6.82 -5.08
CA HIS A 54 0.62 -7.90 -4.96
C HIS A 54 -0.80 -7.33 -5.08
N ALA A 55 -1.26 -7.07 -6.31
CA ALA A 55 -2.52 -6.39 -6.60
C ALA A 55 -3.73 -6.93 -5.83
N ALA A 56 -3.91 -8.26 -5.75
CA ALA A 56 -5.02 -8.86 -5.02
C ALA A 56 -4.99 -8.59 -3.51
N LEU A 57 -3.79 -8.47 -2.91
CA LEU A 57 -3.61 -8.20 -1.49
C LEU A 57 -3.84 -6.71 -1.21
N ILE A 58 -3.37 -5.84 -2.09
CA ILE A 58 -3.65 -4.40 -2.05
C ILE A 58 -5.16 -4.15 -2.12
N GLN A 59 -5.85 -4.73 -3.12
CA GLN A 59 -7.30 -4.62 -3.26
C GLN A 59 -8.04 -5.14 -2.03
N PHE A 60 -7.60 -6.28 -1.49
CA PHE A 60 -8.17 -6.82 -0.26
C PHE A 60 -8.03 -5.83 0.90
N LEU A 61 -6.83 -5.34 1.21
CA LEU A 61 -6.61 -4.41 2.33
C LEU A 61 -7.44 -3.13 2.19
N ILE A 62 -7.54 -2.58 0.97
CA ILE A 62 -8.38 -1.41 0.68
C ILE A 62 -9.87 -1.73 0.88
N SER A 63 -10.33 -2.92 0.45
CA SER A 63 -11.71 -3.36 0.70
C SER A 63 -12.06 -3.49 2.18
N GLN A 64 -11.05 -3.68 3.03
CA GLN A 64 -11.19 -3.72 4.49
C GLN A 64 -11.10 -2.34 5.14
N GLY A 65 -10.86 -1.28 4.36
CA GLY A 65 -10.78 0.10 4.84
C GLY A 65 -9.35 0.63 5.02
N ALA A 66 -8.32 -0.03 4.50
CA ALA A 66 -6.98 0.56 4.47
C ALA A 66 -7.00 1.80 3.55
N PRO A 67 -6.42 2.94 3.98
CA PRO A 67 -6.43 4.16 3.18
C PRO A 67 -5.55 3.98 1.94
N MET A 68 -6.15 4.10 0.76
CA MET A 68 -5.41 4.06 -0.50
C MET A 68 -4.44 5.24 -0.59
N ASP A 69 -3.21 4.97 -1.01
CA ASP A 69 -2.21 5.97 -1.35
C ASP A 69 -1.84 5.91 -2.84
N ILE A 70 -1.01 6.87 -3.27
CA ILE A 70 -0.55 6.94 -4.67
C ILE A 70 0.25 5.69 -5.07
N SER A 71 0.97 5.03 -4.15
CA SER A 71 1.72 3.81 -4.45
C SER A 71 0.77 2.65 -4.79
N ALA A 72 -0.29 2.47 -4.01
CA ALA A 72 -1.33 1.48 -4.28
C ALA A 72 -2.04 1.75 -5.62
N ALA A 73 -2.41 3.01 -5.87
CA ALA A 73 -3.01 3.41 -7.15
C ALA A 73 -2.06 3.14 -8.34
N CYS A 74 -0.76 3.36 -8.16
CA CYS A 74 0.26 3.04 -9.16
C CYS A 74 0.39 1.54 -9.43
N VAL A 75 0.41 0.68 -8.40
CA VAL A 75 0.45 -0.78 -8.60
C VAL A 75 -0.81 -1.27 -9.32
N LEU A 76 -1.97 -0.75 -8.91
CA LEU A 76 -3.27 -1.17 -9.45
C LEU A 76 -3.59 -0.59 -10.84
N GLY A 77 -2.74 0.28 -11.40
CA GLY A 77 -3.00 0.88 -12.71
C GLY A 77 -4.14 1.90 -12.72
N MET A 78 -4.47 2.49 -11.57
CA MET A 78 -5.60 3.42 -11.43
C MET A 78 -5.22 4.83 -11.88
N THR A 79 -5.08 5.04 -13.20
CA THR A 79 -4.60 6.29 -13.82
C THR A 79 -5.35 7.54 -13.35
N GLU A 80 -6.68 7.49 -13.27
CA GLU A 80 -7.51 8.60 -12.79
C GLU A 80 -7.18 8.95 -11.32
N LYS A 81 -7.06 7.94 -10.46
CA LYS A 81 -6.72 8.14 -9.05
C LYS A 81 -5.31 8.69 -8.86
N VAL A 82 -4.34 8.22 -9.65
CA VAL A 82 -2.98 8.78 -9.67
C VAL A 82 -3.02 10.26 -10.08
N THR A 83 -3.85 10.61 -11.06
CA THR A 83 -4.07 12.00 -11.49
C THR A 83 -4.63 12.85 -10.35
N GLU A 84 -5.70 12.37 -9.69
CA GLU A 84 -6.29 13.06 -8.53
C GLU A 84 -5.27 13.31 -7.41
N PHE A 85 -4.45 12.31 -7.07
CA PHE A 85 -3.41 12.48 -6.06
C PHE A 85 -2.39 13.55 -6.46
N LEU A 86 -1.93 13.55 -7.71
CA LEU A 86 -0.95 14.52 -8.20
C LEU A 86 -1.53 15.93 -8.40
N ASP A 87 -2.82 16.05 -8.69
CA ASP A 87 -3.51 17.35 -8.76
C ASP A 87 -3.69 17.95 -7.37
N ALA A 88 -3.98 17.12 -6.37
CA ALA A 88 -4.07 17.55 -4.97
C ALA A 88 -2.71 17.91 -4.37
N ASP A 89 -1.68 17.12 -4.65
CA ASP A 89 -0.30 17.38 -4.22
C ASP A 89 0.72 16.93 -5.28
N PRO A 90 1.21 17.86 -6.11
CA PRO A 90 2.21 17.56 -7.13
C PRO A 90 3.55 17.04 -6.57
N SER A 91 3.85 17.29 -5.29
CA SER A 91 5.10 16.84 -4.67
C SER A 91 5.15 15.31 -4.46
N LEU A 92 3.99 14.65 -4.48
CA LEU A 92 3.87 13.20 -4.35
C LEU A 92 4.66 12.44 -5.41
N ILE A 93 4.83 13.03 -6.61
CA ILE A 93 5.57 12.44 -7.73
C ILE A 93 7.00 12.02 -7.37
N ASN A 94 7.64 12.76 -6.45
CA ASN A 94 9.01 12.52 -6.00
C ASN A 94 9.07 12.08 -4.52
N THR A 95 7.91 11.98 -3.85
CA THR A 95 7.87 11.63 -2.44
C THR A 95 8.16 10.15 -2.25
N LYS A 96 9.14 9.88 -1.39
CA LYS A 96 9.49 8.53 -0.95
C LYS A 96 8.41 8.01 -0.01
N ASN A 97 7.72 6.93 -0.39
CA ASN A 97 6.72 6.31 0.48
C ASN A 97 7.42 5.69 1.70
N LYS A 98 7.33 6.37 2.85
CA LYS A 98 7.94 5.91 4.11
C LYS A 98 7.40 4.56 4.57
N GLN A 99 6.16 4.23 4.16
CA GLN A 99 5.51 2.96 4.46
C GLN A 99 5.95 1.83 3.53
N SER A 100 6.72 2.12 2.48
CA SER A 100 7.17 1.16 1.46
C SER A 100 8.66 1.33 1.11
N HIS A 101 9.53 1.33 2.12
CA HIS A 101 11.00 1.52 2.03
C HIS A 101 11.47 2.78 1.27
N GLY A 102 10.66 3.82 1.21
CA GLY A 102 11.06 5.10 0.64
C GLY A 102 11.25 5.07 -0.89
N LYS A 103 10.52 4.20 -1.59
CA LYS A 103 10.46 4.21 -3.07
C LYS A 103 9.51 5.32 -3.55
N THR A 104 9.79 5.88 -4.73
CA THR A 104 8.92 6.87 -5.38
C THR A 104 7.80 6.20 -6.18
N PRO A 105 6.69 6.90 -6.50
CA PRO A 105 5.54 6.32 -7.21
C PRO A 105 5.90 5.60 -8.51
N ILE A 106 6.86 6.11 -9.28
CA ILE A 106 7.26 5.52 -10.57
C ILE A 106 7.78 4.09 -10.45
N VAL A 107 8.37 3.72 -9.31
CA VAL A 107 8.86 2.36 -9.06
C VAL A 107 7.68 1.38 -8.96
N PHE A 108 6.56 1.82 -8.37
CA PHE A 108 5.36 1.00 -8.20
C PHE A 108 4.54 0.86 -9.48
N ALA A 109 4.68 1.81 -10.41
CA ALA A 109 4.01 1.80 -11.70
C ALA A 109 4.71 0.93 -12.77
N SER A 110 5.81 0.22 -12.45
CA SER A 110 6.65 -0.36 -13.52
C SER A 110 5.96 -1.40 -14.40
N GLU A 111 4.83 -1.95 -13.96
CA GLU A 111 3.99 -2.91 -14.70
C GLU A 111 2.73 -2.27 -15.30
N GLN A 112 2.58 -0.95 -15.17
CA GLN A 112 1.43 -0.17 -15.60
C GLN A 112 1.86 0.92 -16.59
N PRO A 113 1.90 0.61 -17.91
CA PRO A 113 2.44 1.52 -18.93
C PRO A 113 1.77 2.90 -18.97
N GLU A 114 0.45 2.96 -18.80
CA GLU A 114 -0.30 4.23 -18.79
C GLU A 114 0.07 5.10 -17.58
N VAL A 115 0.17 4.49 -16.40
CA VAL A 115 0.60 5.20 -15.20
C VAL A 115 2.06 5.66 -15.32
N LEU A 116 2.94 4.87 -15.92
CA LEU A 116 4.32 5.31 -16.21
C LEU A 116 4.35 6.53 -17.14
N ALA A 117 3.54 6.54 -18.20
CA ALA A 117 3.46 7.67 -19.12
C ALA A 117 2.93 8.92 -18.42
N LEU A 118 1.90 8.78 -17.57
CA LEU A 118 1.38 9.86 -16.74
C LEU A 118 2.46 10.41 -15.80
N LEU A 119 3.14 9.55 -15.04
CA LEU A 119 4.18 9.98 -14.10
C LEU A 119 5.36 10.65 -14.80
N ARG A 120 5.77 10.16 -15.98
CA ARG A 120 6.83 10.83 -16.78
C ARG A 120 6.39 12.21 -17.24
N SER A 121 5.21 12.33 -17.84
CA SER A 121 4.72 13.63 -18.34
C SER A 121 4.52 14.67 -17.24
N ARG A 122 4.18 14.24 -16.02
CA ARG A 122 4.06 15.14 -14.85
C ARG A 122 5.42 15.51 -14.22
N GLY A 123 6.44 14.68 -14.42
CA GLY A 123 7.78 14.84 -13.83
C GLY A 123 8.79 15.59 -14.71
N GLU A 124 8.54 15.68 -16.00
CA GLU A 124 9.26 16.55 -16.93
C GLU A 124 8.86 18.02 -16.67
N LYS A 125 9.55 18.69 -15.75
CA LYS A 125 9.54 20.15 -15.57
C LYS A 125 10.95 20.68 -15.39
#